data_AF-A0A2D4YWG0-F1
#
_entry.id   AF-A0A2D4YWG0-F1
#
_cell.length_a   1.000
_cell.length_b   1.000
_cell.length_c   1.000
_cell.angle_alpha   90.00
_cell.angle_beta   90.00
_cell.angle_gamma   90.00
#
_symmetry.space_group_name_H-M   'P 1'
#
loop_
_entity.id
_entity.type
_entity.pdbx_description
1 polymer ?
#
loop_
_entity_poly.entity_id
_entity_poly.type
_entity_poly.pdbx_seq_one_letter_code
_entity_poly.pdbx_strand_id
1 'polypeptide(L)'
;MGNTLHHGPVNVGPVNIGPVKHALILLLGLLPQPSMAADLQQLQRELIRHGFRLEYRHPPGTQAYGRFSAASKTLMISPLVTDLGIARPVFLHEAVHAAQSCPSGRLTLLGIQRNLDPVVESRIRFILRNHYSQANAALEREAFLIQALPDAEDVIITALRHRCQPPGG
;
A
#
# COMPACT_ATOMS: atom_id res chain seq x y z
N MET A 1 -20.55 -78.91 24.51
CA MET A 1 -21.14 -78.90 23.16
C MET A 1 -20.53 -77.69 22.46
N GLY A 2 -19.35 -77.76 21.84
CA GLY A 2 -19.01 -78.59 20.69
C GLY A 2 -19.33 -77.80 19.41
N ASN A 3 -18.38 -77.00 18.90
CA ASN A 3 -18.15 -76.88 17.46
C ASN A 3 -16.84 -76.13 17.14
N THR A 4 -15.88 -76.97 16.81
CA THR A 4 -14.85 -76.94 15.76
C THR A 4 -14.83 -75.78 14.76
N LEU A 5 -13.59 -75.32 14.53
CA LEU A 5 -13.07 -74.39 13.52
C LEU A 5 -13.27 -74.87 12.07
N HIS A 6 -13.42 -73.92 11.14
CA HIS A 6 -13.14 -74.16 9.73
C HIS A 6 -12.54 -72.94 9.00
N HIS A 7 -11.47 -73.23 8.24
CA HIS A 7 -10.89 -72.50 7.09
C HIS A 7 -10.15 -71.19 7.42
N GLY A 8 -8.93 -70.90 6.97
CA GLY A 8 -7.95 -71.46 6.03
C GLY A 8 -6.81 -70.42 5.92
N PRO A 9 -5.63 -70.73 5.36
CA PRO A 9 -4.50 -69.78 5.36
C PRO A 9 -4.71 -68.68 4.30
N VAL A 10 -4.72 -67.41 4.71
CA VAL A 10 -4.60 -66.28 3.78
C VAL A 10 -3.15 -65.85 3.68
N ASN A 11 -2.65 -65.98 2.46
CA ASN A 11 -1.30 -65.70 2.01
C ASN A 11 -1.04 -64.19 2.06
N VAL A 12 -0.01 -63.74 2.79
CA VAL A 12 0.40 -62.33 2.86
C VAL A 12 1.35 -62.04 1.71
N GLY A 13 0.81 -61.47 0.62
CA GLY A 13 1.62 -60.88 -0.45
C GLY A 13 2.25 -59.55 -0.01
N PRO A 14 3.39 -59.16 -0.61
CA PRO A 14 4.11 -57.95 -0.21
C PRO A 14 3.32 -56.67 -0.49
N VAL A 15 3.40 -55.75 0.48
CA VAL A 15 2.82 -54.40 0.44
C VAL A 15 3.51 -53.61 -0.67
N ASN A 16 2.76 -53.27 -1.71
CA ASN A 16 3.20 -52.36 -2.76
C ASN A 16 2.97 -50.91 -2.29
N ILE A 17 4.01 -50.28 -1.74
CA ILE A 17 4.00 -48.87 -1.35
C ILE A 17 4.19 -48.05 -2.62
N GLY A 18 3.08 -47.64 -3.24
CA GLY A 18 3.11 -46.60 -4.28
C GLY A 18 3.69 -45.29 -3.73
N PRO A 19 4.30 -44.43 -4.56
CA PRO A 19 4.98 -43.25 -4.07
C PRO A 19 4.00 -42.27 -3.42
N VAL A 20 4.17 -42.10 -2.10
CA VAL A 20 3.46 -41.11 -1.30
C VAL A 20 4.01 -39.72 -1.66
N LYS A 21 3.13 -38.92 -2.27
CA LYS A 21 2.94 -37.46 -2.12
C LYS A 21 4.18 -36.66 -1.65
N HIS A 22 4.83 -35.98 -2.59
CA HIS A 22 5.63 -34.79 -2.28
C HIS A 22 4.86 -33.55 -2.73
N ALA A 23 3.81 -33.20 -1.98
CA ALA A 23 3.30 -31.83 -2.00
C ALA A 23 4.26 -30.99 -1.12
N LEU A 24 5.33 -30.51 -1.73
CA LEU A 24 6.21 -29.52 -1.13
C LEU A 24 5.43 -28.19 -1.07
N ILE A 25 4.72 -27.96 0.03
CA ILE A 25 4.10 -26.66 0.32
C ILE A 25 5.25 -25.68 0.59
N LEU A 26 5.52 -24.80 -0.37
CA LEU A 26 6.38 -23.64 -0.15
C LEU A 26 5.75 -22.76 0.95
N LEU A 27 6.27 -22.87 2.18
CA LEU A 27 6.05 -21.88 3.23
C LEU A 27 6.98 -20.67 3.04
N LEU A 28 6.95 -20.04 1.85
CA LEU A 28 7.56 -18.72 1.64
C LEU A 28 6.43 -17.68 1.63
N GLY A 29 6.06 -17.19 2.81
CA GLY A 29 5.01 -16.17 2.89
C GLY A 29 4.59 -15.68 4.26
N LEU A 30 5.42 -15.81 5.30
CA LEU A 30 5.15 -15.22 6.63
C LEU A 30 6.26 -14.23 7.01
N LEU A 31 6.71 -13.42 6.05
CA LEU A 31 7.41 -12.20 6.41
C LEU A 31 6.36 -11.23 6.97
N PRO A 32 6.55 -10.68 8.19
CA PRO A 32 5.70 -9.60 8.66
C PRO A 32 5.77 -8.49 7.62
N GLN A 33 4.64 -8.23 6.96
CA GLN A 33 4.57 -7.05 6.10
C GLN A 33 4.84 -5.84 7.00
N PRO A 34 5.66 -4.87 6.56
CA PRO A 34 5.77 -3.62 7.29
C PRO A 34 4.36 -3.07 7.41
N SER A 35 3.80 -3.14 8.63
CA SER A 35 2.46 -2.68 8.87
C SER A 35 2.53 -1.17 8.73
N MET A 36 1.89 -0.62 7.70
CA MET A 36 1.39 0.74 7.82
C MET A 36 0.68 0.85 9.16
N ALA A 37 0.84 2.00 9.83
CA ALA A 37 0.14 2.24 11.09
C ALA A 37 -1.32 1.78 10.91
N ALA A 38 -1.82 1.01 11.89
CA ALA A 38 -3.07 0.29 11.74
C ALA A 38 -4.26 1.23 11.41
N ASP A 39 -4.08 2.54 11.60
CA ASP A 39 -5.00 3.61 11.25
C ASP A 39 -5.24 3.78 9.75
N LEU A 40 -4.26 3.58 8.86
CA LEU A 40 -4.39 3.93 7.42
C LEU A 40 -4.87 2.81 6.49
N GLN A 41 -5.38 1.70 7.06
CA GLN A 41 -5.80 0.55 6.25
C GLN A 41 -6.99 0.88 5.35
N GLN A 42 -7.86 1.82 5.75
CA GLN A 42 -9.01 2.20 4.94
C GLN A 42 -8.56 2.95 3.69
N LEU A 43 -7.65 3.92 3.83
CA LEU A 43 -7.04 4.60 2.69
C LEU A 43 -6.34 3.63 1.73
N GLN A 44 -5.56 2.66 2.25
CA GLN A 44 -4.92 1.65 1.41
C GLN A 44 -5.94 0.85 0.59
N ARG A 45 -7.04 0.40 1.22
CA ARG A 45 -8.12 -0.30 0.51
C ARG A 45 -8.80 0.57 -0.55
N GLU A 46 -9.00 1.86 -0.26
CA GLU A 46 -9.57 2.82 -1.19
C GLU A 46 -8.68 2.98 -2.44
N LEU A 47 -7.38 3.20 -2.24
CA LEU A 47 -6.39 3.28 -3.33
C LEU A 47 -6.41 2.03 -4.20
N ILE A 48 -6.38 0.84 -3.60
CA ILE A 48 -6.41 -0.43 -4.33
C ILE A 48 -7.71 -0.56 -5.14
N ARG A 49 -8.86 -0.16 -4.57
CA ARG A 49 -10.15 -0.19 -5.27
C ARG A 49 -10.17 0.67 -6.54
N HIS A 50 -9.43 1.79 -6.53
CA HIS A 50 -9.28 2.67 -7.70
C HIS A 50 -8.13 2.28 -8.64
N GLY A 51 -7.55 1.09 -8.45
CA GLY A 51 -6.53 0.53 -9.32
C GLY A 51 -5.11 1.05 -9.06
N PHE A 52 -4.88 1.68 -7.90
CA PHE A 52 -3.54 2.03 -7.48
C PHE A 52 -2.83 0.81 -6.86
N ARG A 53 -1.53 0.73 -7.06
CA ARG A 53 -0.66 -0.28 -6.44
C ARG A 53 0.18 0.35 -5.35
N LEU A 54 0.42 -0.41 -4.28
CA LEU A 54 1.32 -0.03 -3.21
C LEU A 54 2.52 -0.98 -3.22
N GLU A 55 3.72 -0.41 -3.30
CA GLU A 55 4.97 -1.17 -3.34
C GLU A 55 5.90 -0.69 -2.22
N TYR A 56 6.20 -1.60 -1.28
CA TYR A 56 7.13 -1.34 -0.19
C TYR A 56 8.57 -1.57 -0.64
N ARG A 57 9.11 -0.58 -1.35
CA ARG A 57 10.49 -0.57 -1.84
C ARG A 57 11.01 0.85 -1.94
N HIS A 58 12.33 1.00 -1.90
CA HIS A 58 12.96 2.30 -2.08
C HIS A 58 12.71 2.84 -3.51
N PRO A 59 12.29 4.11 -3.68
CA PRO A 59 12.12 4.70 -5.01
C PRO A 59 13.43 4.75 -5.81
N PRO A 60 13.48 4.20 -7.04
CA PRO A 60 14.73 4.09 -7.80
C PRO A 60 15.27 5.46 -8.22
N GLY A 61 16.58 5.62 -8.14
CA GLY A 61 17.28 6.84 -8.60
C GLY A 61 17.00 8.09 -7.76
N THR A 62 16.59 7.94 -6.49
CA THR A 62 16.33 9.07 -5.59
C THR A 62 16.76 8.81 -4.16
N GLN A 63 16.84 9.89 -3.38
CA GLN A 63 16.92 9.85 -1.91
C GLN A 63 15.53 10.04 -1.25
N ALA A 64 14.45 10.01 -2.02
CA ALA A 64 13.10 10.20 -1.49
C ALA A 64 12.62 8.94 -0.76
N TYR A 65 11.85 9.13 0.30
CA TYR A 65 11.24 8.04 1.06
C TYR A 65 9.91 7.56 0.46
N GLY A 66 9.26 8.39 -0.35
CA GLY A 66 8.03 8.08 -1.07
C GLY A 66 8.15 8.52 -2.52
N ARG A 67 7.38 7.87 -3.40
CA ARG A 67 7.16 8.34 -4.77
C ARG A 67 5.88 7.77 -5.35
N PHE A 68 5.03 8.65 -5.83
CA PHE A 68 3.92 8.34 -6.70
C PHE A 68 4.33 8.38 -8.17
N SER A 69 3.88 7.40 -8.94
CA SER A 69 4.04 7.34 -10.38
C SER A 69 2.67 7.27 -11.05
N ALA A 70 2.24 8.38 -11.65
CA ALA A 70 0.95 8.46 -12.33
C ALA A 70 0.84 7.47 -13.51
N ALA A 71 1.92 7.33 -14.29
CA ALA A 71 1.98 6.45 -15.45
C ALA A 71 1.71 4.97 -15.10
N SER A 72 2.10 4.54 -13.90
CA SER A 72 1.95 3.16 -13.44
C SER A 72 0.90 3.01 -12.33
N LYS A 73 0.27 4.11 -11.90
CA LYS A 73 -0.59 4.17 -10.70
C LYS A 73 0.03 3.52 -9.46
N THR A 74 1.35 3.62 -9.31
CA THR A 74 2.07 2.98 -8.20
C THR A 74 2.51 4.03 -7.18
N LEU A 75 2.23 3.77 -5.91
CA LEU A 75 2.84 4.42 -4.76
C LEU A 75 4.00 3.54 -4.29
N MET A 76 5.22 4.05 -4.34
CA MET A 76 6.40 3.40 -3.76
C MET A 76 6.70 4.03 -2.41
N ILE A 77 6.83 3.20 -1.38
CA ILE A 77 7.12 3.62 -0.01
C ILE A 77 8.37 2.89 0.46
N SER A 78 9.42 3.64 0.79
CA SER A 78 10.66 3.08 1.32
C SER A 78 10.40 2.41 2.66
N PRO A 79 10.85 1.17 2.91
CA PRO A 79 10.65 0.50 4.20
C PRO A 79 11.24 1.27 5.40
N LEU A 80 12.26 2.10 5.17
CA LEU A 80 12.92 2.91 6.20
C LEU A 80 11.99 3.91 6.91
N VAL A 81 10.85 4.26 6.30
CA VAL A 81 9.91 5.21 6.88
C VAL A 81 9.34 4.73 8.22
N THR A 82 9.25 3.42 8.41
CA THR A 82 8.80 2.81 9.66
C THR A 82 9.81 3.08 10.77
N ASP A 83 11.09 2.77 10.51
CA ASP A 83 12.18 2.95 11.47
C ASP A 83 12.39 4.43 11.82
N LEU A 84 12.16 5.32 10.86
CA LEU A 84 12.25 6.76 11.03
C LEU A 84 10.99 7.40 11.65
N GLY A 85 9.91 6.64 11.87
CA GLY A 85 8.66 7.16 12.41
C GLY A 85 7.93 8.14 11.49
N ILE A 86 8.19 8.09 10.17
CA ILE A 86 7.60 8.98 9.16
C ILE A 86 6.70 8.25 8.16
N ALA A 87 6.33 7.00 8.45
CA ALA A 87 5.49 6.16 7.59
C ALA A 87 4.16 6.83 7.21
N ARG A 88 3.40 7.29 8.20
CA ARG A 88 2.12 7.98 8.01
C ARG A 88 2.22 9.22 7.11
N PRO A 89 3.08 10.22 7.42
CA PRO A 89 3.17 11.41 6.59
C PRO A 89 3.59 11.11 5.15
N VAL A 90 4.54 10.19 4.94
CA VAL A 90 4.96 9.80 3.58
C VAL A 90 3.82 9.13 2.82
N PHE A 91 3.11 8.18 3.44
CA PHE A 91 1.99 7.50 2.76
C PHE A 91 0.85 8.45 2.40
N LEU A 92 0.46 9.34 3.32
CA LEU A 92 -0.57 10.36 3.05
C LEU A 92 -0.16 11.27 1.89
N HIS A 93 1.10 11.69 1.83
CA HIS A 93 1.63 12.52 0.75
C HIS A 93 1.45 11.85 -0.62
N GLU A 94 1.91 10.61 -0.76
CA GLU A 94 1.78 9.88 -2.02
C GLU A 94 0.32 9.57 -2.38
N ALA A 95 -0.54 9.38 -1.37
CA ALA A 95 -1.98 9.19 -1.58
C ALA A 95 -2.69 10.47 -2.06
N VAL A 96 -2.24 11.66 -1.64
CA VAL A 96 -2.72 12.93 -2.21
C VAL A 96 -2.37 12.99 -3.70
N HIS A 97 -1.13 12.67 -4.07
CA HIS A 97 -0.74 12.65 -5.48
C HIS A 97 -1.56 11.64 -6.32
N ALA A 98 -1.92 10.50 -5.73
CA ALA A 98 -2.84 9.55 -6.36
C ALA A 98 -4.19 10.21 -6.68
N ALA A 99 -4.80 10.92 -5.71
CA ALA A 99 -6.04 11.65 -5.93
C ALA A 99 -5.89 12.81 -6.94
N GLN A 100 -4.79 13.55 -6.86
CA GLN A 100 -4.45 14.64 -7.80
C GLN A 100 -4.30 14.14 -9.25
N SER A 101 -3.85 12.89 -9.42
CA SER A 101 -3.70 12.28 -10.75
C SER A 101 -5.02 11.96 -11.45
N CYS A 102 -6.13 11.88 -10.71
CA CYS A 102 -7.43 11.55 -11.28
C CYS A 102 -8.17 12.79 -11.81
N PRO A 103 -8.98 12.66 -12.87
CA PRO A 103 -9.27 11.42 -13.61
C PRO A 103 -8.28 11.12 -14.75
N SER A 104 -7.44 12.08 -15.14
CA SER A 104 -6.72 12.04 -16.42
C SER A 104 -5.37 11.32 -16.41
N GLY A 105 -4.89 10.89 -15.23
CA GLY A 105 -3.51 10.43 -15.04
C GLY A 105 -2.49 11.57 -15.00
N ARG A 106 -2.91 12.83 -15.03
CA ARG A 106 -2.06 14.02 -14.84
C ARG A 106 -2.38 14.68 -13.52
N LEU A 107 -1.35 15.08 -12.78
CA LEU A 107 -1.54 15.75 -11.49
C LEU A 107 -2.19 17.12 -11.71
N THR A 108 -3.29 17.35 -11.00
CA THR A 108 -4.01 18.61 -10.93
C THR A 108 -4.44 18.87 -9.50
N LEU A 109 -4.65 20.14 -9.14
CA LEU A 109 -5.06 20.49 -7.78
C LEU A 109 -6.41 19.86 -7.43
N LEU A 110 -6.55 19.46 -6.17
CA LEU A 110 -7.81 19.03 -5.56
C LEU A 110 -8.70 20.22 -5.21
N GLY A 111 -8.11 21.40 -5.03
CA GLY A 111 -8.79 22.64 -4.66
C GLY A 111 -9.07 22.73 -3.15
N ILE A 112 -8.40 21.93 -2.33
CA ILE A 112 -8.67 21.85 -0.89
C ILE A 112 -7.92 22.98 -0.18
N GLN A 113 -8.68 23.82 0.50
CA GLN A 113 -8.16 24.95 1.28
C GLN A 113 -8.59 24.77 2.73
N ARG A 114 -7.61 24.70 3.63
CA ARG A 114 -7.81 24.64 5.08
C ARG A 114 -6.72 25.48 5.75
N ASN A 115 -7.07 26.11 6.86
CA ASN A 115 -6.10 26.83 7.66
C ASN A 115 -5.23 25.84 8.42
N LEU A 116 -3.92 26.03 8.35
CA LEU A 116 -2.95 25.31 9.16
C LEU A 116 -2.43 26.22 10.26
N ASP A 117 -1.89 25.62 11.31
CA ASP A 117 -1.08 26.35 12.28
C ASP A 117 0.08 27.07 11.57
N PRO A 118 0.38 28.35 11.88
CA PRO A 118 1.45 29.10 11.24
C PRO A 118 2.83 28.41 11.27
N VAL A 119 3.12 27.62 12.31
CA VAL A 119 4.36 26.85 12.44
C VAL A 119 4.43 25.75 11.38
N VAL A 120 3.32 25.02 11.19
CA VAL A 120 3.20 23.99 10.15
C VAL A 120 3.35 24.64 8.77
N GLU A 121 2.67 25.77 8.55
CA GLU A 121 2.75 26.47 7.27
C GLU A 121 4.18 26.96 6.96
N SER A 122 4.89 27.47 7.97
CA SER A 122 6.29 27.88 7.85
C SER A 122 7.20 26.69 7.48
N ARG A 123 6.97 25.54 8.10
CA ARG A 123 7.71 24.31 7.78
C ARG A 123 7.46 23.84 6.35
N ILE A 124 6.21 23.88 5.88
CA ILE A 124 5.87 23.55 4.49
C ILE A 124 6.60 24.50 3.53
N ARG A 125 6.56 25.82 3.77
CA ARG A 125 7.30 26.80 2.95
C ARG A 125 8.81 26.56 2.96
N PHE A 126 9.39 26.11 4.07
CA PHE A 126 10.80 25.75 4.13
C PHE A 126 11.09 24.52 3.25
N ILE A 127 10.30 23.45 3.37
CA ILE A 127 10.51 22.22 2.61
C ILE A 127 10.40 22.48 1.10
N LEU A 128 9.35 23.17 0.67
CA LEU A 128 9.12 23.47 -0.74
C LEU A 128 10.25 24.28 -1.37
N ARG A 129 10.83 25.24 -0.62
CA ARG A 129 11.94 26.08 -1.12
C ARG A 129 13.24 25.31 -1.30
N ASN A 130 13.49 24.28 -0.50
CA ASN A 130 14.81 23.62 -0.43
C ASN A 130 14.83 22.25 -1.12
N HIS A 131 13.69 21.60 -1.29
CA HIS A 131 13.65 20.19 -1.70
C HIS A 131 12.78 19.91 -2.93
N TYR A 132 12.07 20.92 -3.47
CA TYR A 132 11.14 20.74 -4.59
C TYR A 132 11.37 21.75 -5.70
N SER A 133 11.04 21.35 -6.94
CA SER A 133 11.09 22.25 -8.09
C SER A 133 9.90 23.21 -8.08
N GLN A 134 10.12 24.43 -8.59
CA GLN A 134 9.07 25.44 -8.62
C GLN A 134 7.91 25.09 -9.56
N ALA A 135 8.18 24.28 -10.60
CA ALA A 135 7.19 23.88 -11.59
C ALA A 135 5.98 23.14 -10.97
N ASN A 136 6.17 22.41 -9.87
CA ASN A 136 5.11 21.66 -9.20
C ASN A 136 4.74 22.22 -7.82
N ALA A 137 5.26 23.40 -7.45
CA ALA A 137 5.17 23.92 -6.08
C ALA A 137 3.73 24.00 -5.54
N ALA A 138 2.74 24.31 -6.39
CA ALA A 138 1.34 24.35 -5.98
C ALA A 138 0.78 22.95 -5.62
N LEU A 139 1.10 21.93 -6.41
CA LEU A 139 0.67 20.54 -6.17
C LEU A 139 1.29 20.00 -4.89
N GLU A 140 2.60 20.22 -4.73
CA GLU A 140 3.36 19.82 -3.55
C GLU A 140 2.87 20.54 -2.29
N ARG A 141 2.59 21.85 -2.41
CA ARG A 141 2.01 22.64 -1.30
C ARG A 141 0.68 22.07 -0.86
N GLU A 142 -0.20 21.73 -1.79
CA GLU A 142 -1.50 21.12 -1.47
C GLU A 142 -1.32 19.74 -0.84
N ALA A 143 -0.38 18.92 -1.33
CA ALA A 143 -0.06 17.62 -0.75
C ALA A 143 0.43 17.74 0.70
N PHE A 144 1.37 18.63 0.98
CA PHE A 144 1.82 18.91 2.34
C PHE A 144 0.72 19.49 3.23
N LEU A 145 -0.17 20.32 2.68
CA LEU A 145 -1.29 20.87 3.42
C LEU A 145 -2.23 19.76 3.88
N ILE A 146 -2.67 18.90 2.95
CA ILE A 146 -3.61 17.82 3.25
C ILE A 146 -2.96 16.79 4.19
N GLN A 147 -1.70 16.44 3.96
CA GLN A 147 -0.93 15.54 4.82
C GLN A 147 -0.88 16.00 6.28
N ALA A 148 -0.87 17.32 6.52
CA ALA A 148 -0.78 17.90 7.85
C ALA A 148 -2.14 18.02 8.57
N LEU A 149 -3.25 17.71 7.90
CA LEU A 149 -4.58 17.79 8.51
C LEU A 149 -4.82 16.66 9.53
N PRO A 150 -5.58 16.93 10.61
CA PRO A 150 -5.98 15.88 11.55
C PRO A 150 -6.90 14.84 10.90
N ASP A 151 -7.76 15.28 9.97
CA ASP A 151 -8.72 14.48 9.19
C ASP A 151 -8.18 14.07 7.80
N ALA A 152 -6.84 14.05 7.61
CA ALA A 152 -6.21 13.83 6.31
C ALA A 152 -6.69 12.56 5.57
N GLU A 153 -6.86 11.44 6.28
CA GLU A 153 -7.31 10.19 5.67
C GLU A 153 -8.69 10.33 5.03
N ASP A 154 -9.67 10.87 5.76
CA ASP A 154 -11.03 11.06 5.26
C ASP A 154 -11.08 12.04 4.08
N VAL A 155 -10.28 13.10 4.15
CA VAL A 155 -10.13 14.08 3.06
C VAL A 155 -9.62 13.40 1.79
N ILE A 156 -8.58 12.57 1.90
CA ILE A 156 -7.99 11.87 0.75
C ILE A 156 -8.96 10.83 0.20
N ILE A 157 -9.61 10.03 1.05
CA ILE A 157 -10.62 9.04 0.64
C ILE A 157 -11.76 9.72 -0.12
N THR A 158 -12.25 10.86 0.37
CA THR A 158 -13.30 11.63 -0.29
C THR A 158 -12.84 12.13 -1.65
N ALA A 159 -11.61 12.64 -1.76
CA ALA A 159 -11.03 13.08 -3.02
C ALA A 159 -10.87 11.93 -4.04
N LEU A 160 -10.41 10.77 -3.58
CA LEU A 160 -10.30 9.55 -4.41
C LEU A 160 -11.67 9.13 -4.95
N ARG A 161 -12.69 9.03 -4.10
CA ARG A 161 -14.05 8.64 -4.50
C ARG A 161 -14.68 9.61 -5.48
N HIS A 162 -14.44 10.91 -5.29
CA HIS A 162 -15.00 11.95 -6.14
C HIS A 162 -14.34 12.00 -7.52
N ARG A 163 -13.03 11.76 -7.60
CA ARG A 163 -12.25 12.02 -8.83
C ARG A 163 -11.85 10.76 -9.59
N CYS A 164 -11.63 9.65 -8.90
CA CYS A 164 -11.08 8.44 -9.49
C CYS A 164 -12.19 7.46 -9.86
N GLN A 165 -12.18 7.01 -11.11
CA GLN A 165 -13.02 5.89 -11.52
C GLN A 165 -12.41 4.56 -11.07
N PRO A 166 -13.22 3.54 -10.76
CA PRO A 166 -12.74 2.17 -10.60
C PRO A 166 -12.08 1.65 -11.89
N PRO A 167 -11.20 0.63 -11.81
CA PRO A 167 -10.65 -0.02 -13.00
C PRO A 167 -11.76 -0.51 -13.93
N GLY A 168 -11.72 -0.07 -15.20
CA GLY A 168 -12.68 -0.51 -16.24
C GLY A 168 -13.96 0.34 -16.37
N GLY A 169 -14.06 1.47 -15.66
CA GLY A 169 -15.09 2.49 -15.87
C GLY A 169 -14.70 3.56 -16.88
#